data_AF-A0AAV7T3R0-F1
#
_entry.id   AF-A0AAV7T3R0-F1
#
_cell.length_a   1.000
_cell.length_b   1.000
_cell.length_c   1.000
_cell.angle_alpha   90.00
_cell.angle_beta   90.00
_cell.angle_gamma   90.00
#
_symmetry.space_group_name_H-M   'P 1'
#
loop_
_entity.id
_entity.type
_entity.pdbx_description
1 polymer ?
#
loop_
_entity_poly.entity_id
_entity_poly.type
_entity_poly.pdbx_seq_one_letter_code
_entity_poly.pdbx_strand_id
1 'polypeptide(L)'
;KEEPVEDYVSALKNLAINCRFGDLHDELIRDQIVMQSSNSNIQDNLWAKGESSLQEVIDIVKRAELTGRCAKEVLNENKGEETIIARVKEKKHNKDSKKRSTGRIGIESKNYKSDDKKKCYRCGSYDLLANDKLCPAKKQK
;
A
#
# COMPACT_ATOMS: atom_id res chain seq x y z
N LYS A 1 -11.67 -2.09 24.46
CA LYS A 1 -10.82 -1.14 25.23
C LYS A 1 -9.40 -1.43 24.77
N GLU A 2 -8.72 -0.49 24.12
CA GLU A 2 -7.32 -0.70 23.72
C GLU A 2 -6.46 -0.55 24.98
N GLU A 3 -5.87 -1.66 25.44
CA GLU A 3 -4.87 -1.64 26.52
C GLU A 3 -3.46 -1.67 25.91
N PRO A 4 -2.46 -1.01 26.53
CA PRO A 4 -1.07 -1.12 26.10
C PRO A 4 -0.59 -2.56 26.11
N VAL A 5 0.23 -2.95 25.13
CA VAL A 5 0.74 -4.32 25.03
C VAL A 5 1.53 -4.73 26.28
N GLU A 6 2.22 -3.79 26.92
CA GLU A 6 2.98 -4.05 28.15
C GLU A 6 2.09 -4.42 29.35
N ASP A 7 0.96 -3.73 29.50
CA ASP A 7 0.01 -3.99 30.58
C ASP A 7 -0.66 -5.35 30.37
N TYR A 8 -1.06 -5.64 29.13
CA TYR A 8 -1.61 -6.92 28.73
C TYR A 8 -0.65 -8.08 29.01
N VAL A 9 0.61 -7.97 28.58
CA VAL A 9 1.64 -9.00 28.80
C VAL A 9 1.89 -9.21 30.29
N SER A 10 1.91 -8.14 31.08
CA SER A 10 2.11 -8.23 32.54
C SER A 10 0.94 -8.92 33.22
N ALA A 11 -0.30 -8.58 32.84
CA ALA A 11 -1.50 -9.24 33.35
C ALA A 11 -1.52 -10.73 32.96
N LEU A 12 -1.15 -11.05 31.72
CA LEU A 12 -1.10 -12.41 31.22
C LEU A 12 -0.07 -13.27 31.97
N LYS A 13 1.14 -12.72 32.20
CA LYS A 13 2.17 -13.37 33.01
C LYS A 13 1.67 -13.63 34.42
N ASN A 14 1.04 -12.65 35.06
CA ASN A 14 0.48 -12.80 36.41
C ASN A 14 -0.58 -13.90 36.50
N LEU A 15 -1.45 -14.01 35.48
CA LEU A 15 -2.43 -15.10 35.39
C LEU A 15 -1.76 -16.46 35.25
N ALA A 16 -0.67 -16.53 34.47
CA ALA A 16 0.05 -17.77 34.21
C ALA A 16 0.92 -18.26 35.38
N ILE A 17 1.19 -17.45 36.42
CA ILE A 17 2.04 -17.82 37.58
C ILE A 17 1.56 -19.11 38.24
N ASN A 18 0.24 -19.26 38.40
CA ASN A 18 -0.35 -20.44 39.07
C ASN A 18 -0.71 -21.56 38.09
N CYS A 19 -0.47 -21.35 36.79
CA CYS A 19 -0.69 -22.36 35.78
C CYS A 19 0.53 -23.27 35.71
N ARG A 20 0.32 -24.57 35.97
CA ARG A 20 1.36 -25.60 35.95
C ARG A 20 1.76 -25.97 34.52
N PHE A 21 2.22 -24.99 33.75
CA PHE A 21 2.58 -25.15 32.34
C PHE A 21 3.95 -25.79 32.13
N GLY A 22 4.82 -25.80 33.14
CA GLY A 22 6.18 -26.37 33.02
C GLY A 22 6.97 -25.67 31.92
N ASP A 23 7.61 -26.45 31.06
CA ASP A 23 8.46 -25.95 29.97
C ASP A 23 7.66 -25.20 28.88
N LEU A 24 6.34 -25.44 28.78
CA LEU A 24 5.46 -24.79 27.81
C LEU A 24 4.98 -23.40 28.25
N HIS A 25 5.41 -22.90 29.42
CA HIS A 25 4.94 -21.63 29.96
C HIS A 25 5.15 -20.47 28.98
N ASP A 26 6.35 -20.35 28.44
CA ASP A 26 6.69 -19.25 27.52
C ASP A 26 6.03 -19.43 26.15
N GLU A 27 5.87 -20.67 25.68
CA GLU A 27 5.21 -20.99 24.41
C GLU A 27 3.72 -20.64 24.45
N LEU A 28 3.03 -21.02 25.52
CA LEU A 28 1.60 -20.74 25.66
C LEU A 28 1.31 -19.24 25.83
N ILE A 29 2.16 -18.54 26.59
CA ILE A 29 2.04 -17.08 26.72
C ILE A 29 2.29 -16.42 25.36
N ARG A 30 3.31 -16.87 24.63
CA ARG A 30 3.62 -16.38 23.28
C ARG A 30 2.42 -16.56 22.35
N ASP A 31 1.88 -17.77 22.27
CA ASP A 31 0.78 -18.10 21.36
C ASP A 31 -0.47 -17.28 21.68
N GLN A 32 -0.76 -17.09 22.97
CA GLN A 32 -1.84 -16.24 23.44
C GLN A 32 -1.65 -14.77 23.02
N ILE A 33 -0.42 -14.23 23.09
CA ILE A 33 -0.11 -12.87 22.62
C ILE A 33 -0.34 -12.76 21.10
N VAL A 34 0.10 -13.76 20.32
CA VAL A 34 -0.11 -13.75 18.87
C VAL A 34 -1.61 -13.77 18.54
N MET A 35 -2.36 -14.68 19.15
CA MET A 35 -3.82 -14.80 18.95
C MET A 35 -4.58 -13.52 19.33
N GLN A 36 -4.15 -12.84 20.39
CA GLN A 36 -4.81 -11.62 20.87
C GLN A 36 -4.36 -10.34 20.13
N SER A 37 -3.35 -10.43 19.26
CA SER A 37 -2.88 -9.29 18.47
C SER A 37 -3.98 -8.82 17.51
N SER A 38 -4.30 -7.52 17.53
CA SER A 38 -5.38 -6.97 16.68
C SER A 38 -4.98 -6.83 15.21
N ASN A 39 -3.69 -6.99 14.87
CA ASN A 39 -3.16 -6.76 13.53
C ASN A 39 -2.89 -8.11 12.85
N SER A 40 -3.74 -8.46 11.89
CA SER A 40 -3.62 -9.71 11.12
C SER A 40 -2.26 -9.84 10.42
N ASN A 41 -1.65 -8.75 9.96
CA ASN A 41 -0.34 -8.80 9.32
C ASN A 41 0.76 -9.20 10.30
N ILE A 42 0.64 -8.84 11.59
CA ILE A 42 1.60 -9.26 12.61
C ILE A 42 1.41 -10.75 12.88
N GLN A 43 0.16 -11.21 12.98
CA GLN A 43 -0.16 -12.63 13.17
C GLN A 43 0.42 -13.48 12.04
N ASP A 44 0.16 -13.11 10.79
CA ASP A 44 0.67 -13.82 9.61
C ASP A 44 2.21 -13.86 9.58
N ASN A 45 2.85 -12.73 9.88
CA ASN A 45 4.32 -12.66 9.94
C ASN A 45 4.90 -13.53 11.06
N LEU A 46 4.27 -13.53 12.24
CA LEU A 46 4.71 -14.34 13.37
C LEU A 46 4.51 -15.84 13.13
N TRP A 47 3.37 -16.23 12.55
CA TRP A 47 3.10 -17.62 12.16
C TRP A 47 4.04 -18.09 11.05
N ALA A 48 4.37 -17.24 10.07
CA ALA A 48 5.31 -17.57 9.01
C ALA A 48 6.75 -17.69 9.51
N LYS A 49 7.14 -16.95 10.55
CA LYS A 49 8.49 -16.95 11.11
C LYS A 49 8.82 -18.24 11.88
N GLY A 50 7.81 -19.01 12.29
CA GLY A 50 7.98 -20.29 12.99
C GLY A 50 8.32 -20.11 14.47
N GLU A 51 9.32 -20.85 14.98
CA GLU A 51 9.72 -20.78 16.38
C GLU A 51 10.37 -19.42 16.70
N SER A 52 9.59 -18.53 17.31
CA SER A 52 10.08 -17.27 17.88
C SER A 52 10.04 -17.31 19.40
N SER A 53 11.00 -16.70 20.08
CA SER A 53 10.98 -16.59 21.54
C SER A 53 9.88 -15.65 22.02
N LEU A 54 9.39 -15.85 23.25
CA LEU A 54 8.38 -14.98 23.87
C LEU A 54 8.79 -13.50 23.80
N GLN A 55 10.07 -13.22 24.04
CA GLN A 55 10.57 -11.85 24.08
C GLN A 55 10.63 -11.19 22.70
N GLU A 56 10.97 -11.95 21.65
CA GLU A 56 10.93 -11.44 20.28
C GLU A 56 9.50 -11.10 19.86
N VAL A 57 8.52 -11.92 20.23
CA VAL A 57 7.11 -11.65 19.93
C VAL A 57 6.64 -10.38 20.62
N ILE A 58 6.95 -10.23 21.92
CA ILE A 58 6.65 -9.02 22.68
C ILE A 58 7.24 -7.79 21.99
N ASP A 59 8.51 -7.84 21.60
CA ASP A 59 9.18 -6.75 20.93
C ASP A 59 8.56 -6.39 19.57
N ILE A 60 8.18 -7.39 18.76
CA ILE A 60 7.53 -7.17 17.46
C ILE A 60 6.20 -6.46 17.66
N VAL A 61 5.38 -6.95 18.59
CA VAL A 61 4.05 -6.39 18.87
C VAL A 61 4.19 -4.96 19.42
N LYS A 62 5.13 -4.72 20.34
CA LYS A 62 5.44 -3.36 20.85
C LYS A 62 5.87 -2.40 19.75
N ARG A 63 6.81 -2.82 18.88
CA ARG A 63 7.26 -1.99 17.75
C ARG A 63 6.09 -1.64 16.84
N ALA A 64 5.24 -2.61 16.54
CA ALA A 64 4.08 -2.36 15.68
C ALA A 64 3.05 -1.42 16.33
N GLU A 65 2.85 -1.50 17.65
CA GLU A 65 2.03 -0.53 18.38
C GLU A 65 2.60 0.89 18.27
N LEU A 66 3.91 1.05 18.49
CA LEU A 66 4.60 2.34 18.37
C LEU A 66 4.53 2.89 16.93
N THR A 67 4.79 2.06 15.92
CA THR A 67 4.67 2.45 14.52
C THR A 67 3.23 2.83 14.16
N GLY A 68 2.24 2.09 14.67
CA GLY A 68 0.83 2.42 14.47
C GLY A 68 0.44 3.77 15.10
N ARG A 69 0.96 4.07 16.29
CA ARG A 69 0.75 5.37 16.96
C ARG A 69 1.42 6.51 16.18
N CYS A 70 2.70 6.36 15.85
CA CYS A 70 3.45 7.37 15.09
C CYS A 70 2.84 7.62 13.70
N ALA A 71 2.39 6.58 12.99
CA ALA A 71 1.70 6.74 11.72
C ALA A 71 0.38 7.50 11.86
N LYS A 72 -0.39 7.25 12.92
CA LYS A 72 -1.63 8.01 13.21
C LYS A 72 -1.34 9.48 13.50
N GLU A 73 -0.27 9.77 14.24
CA GLU A 73 0.18 11.14 14.56
C GLU A 73 0.59 11.88 13.28
N VAL A 74 1.48 11.30 12.48
CA VAL A 74 1.92 11.88 11.19
C VAL A 74 0.73 12.12 10.25
N LEU A 75 -0.21 11.16 10.14
CA LEU A 75 -1.39 11.33 9.30
C LEU A 75 -2.38 12.38 9.83
N ASN A 76 -2.48 12.56 11.15
CA ASN A 76 -3.33 13.58 11.74
C ASN A 76 -2.69 14.98 11.69
N GLU A 77 -1.37 15.09 11.80
CA GLU A 77 -0.64 16.34 11.58
C GLU A 77 -0.85 16.87 10.14
N ASN A 78 -0.91 15.96 9.15
CA ASN A 78 -1.22 16.30 7.77
C ASN A 78 -2.70 16.65 7.49
N LYS A 79 -3.61 16.51 8.46
CA LYS A 79 -5.01 17.00 8.31
C LYS A 79 -5.15 18.49 8.65
N GLY A 80 -4.14 19.11 9.26
CA GLY A 80 -4.10 20.55 9.55
C GLY A 80 -3.35 21.38 8.50
N GLU A 81 -2.48 20.75 7.72
CA GLU A 81 -1.75 21.38 6.62
C GLU A 81 -2.19 20.77 5.29
N GLU A 82 -3.27 21.32 4.71
CA GLU A 82 -3.35 21.40 3.25
C GLU A 82 -2.12 22.17 2.78
N THR A 83 -1.00 21.48 2.61
CA THR A 83 0.06 21.97 1.74
C THR A 83 -0.56 22.01 0.35
N ILE A 84 -1.08 23.18 0.00
CA ILE A 84 -1.37 23.58 -1.37
C ILE A 84 -0.01 23.47 -2.07
N ILE A 85 0.31 22.28 -2.59
CA ILE A 85 1.39 22.12 -3.55
C ILE A 85 0.93 22.91 -4.76
N ALA A 86 1.30 24.19 -4.78
CA ALA A 86 0.95 25.11 -5.83
C ALA A 86 1.44 24.47 -7.13
N ARG A 87 0.49 24.00 -7.93
CA ARG A 87 0.75 23.46 -9.26
C ARG A 87 1.52 24.53 -10.01
N VAL A 88 2.82 24.33 -10.17
CA VAL A 88 3.69 25.22 -10.92
C VAL A 88 3.13 25.26 -12.34
N LYS A 89 2.33 26.28 -12.64
CA LYS A 89 1.91 26.57 -13.99
C LYS A 89 3.16 27.09 -14.69
N GLU A 90 3.87 26.20 -15.36
CA GLU A 90 4.90 26.59 -16.31
C GLU A 90 4.28 27.63 -17.26
N LYS A 91 4.77 28.87 -17.15
CA LYS A 91 4.34 29.97 -18.01
C LYS A 91 4.86 29.65 -19.41
N LYS A 92 4.02 29.02 -20.23
CA LYS A 92 4.28 28.90 -21.66
C LYS A 92 4.35 30.33 -22.21
N HIS A 93 5.56 30.70 -22.64
CA HIS A 93 5.82 31.98 -23.29
C HIS A 93 4.81 32.21 -24.41
N ASN A 94 4.10 33.34 -24.29
CA ASN A 94 3.23 33.87 -25.31
C ASN A 94 4.08 34.18 -26.55
N LYS A 95 3.84 33.46 -27.66
CA LYS A 95 4.21 33.95 -28.99
C LYS A 95 2.94 34.33 -29.72
N ASP A 96 2.70 35.63 -29.73
CA ASP A 96 1.83 36.32 -30.66
C ASP A 96 2.15 35.88 -32.10
N SER A 97 1.14 35.39 -32.81
CA SER A 97 1.00 35.65 -34.25
C SER A 97 -0.46 35.47 -34.68
N LYS A 98 -1.04 36.60 -35.08
CA LYS A 98 -2.41 36.81 -35.57
C LYS A 98 -2.71 36.06 -36.87
N LYS A 99 -3.99 35.63 -36.95
CA LYS A 99 -4.90 35.55 -38.13
C LYS A 99 -4.53 34.53 -39.25
N ARG A 100 -5.45 33.87 -39.96
CA ARG A 100 -6.92 33.67 -39.91
C ARG A 100 -7.21 32.58 -40.96
N SER A 101 -8.18 31.70 -40.64
CA SER A 101 -9.12 31.03 -41.57
C SER A 101 -8.53 29.97 -42.53
N THR A 102 -9.12 28.81 -42.81
CA THR A 102 -10.51 28.33 -42.71
C THR A 102 -10.51 26.82 -42.45
N GLY A 103 -11.13 26.41 -41.34
CA GLY A 103 -11.69 25.06 -41.12
C GLY A 103 -10.84 23.84 -41.44
N ARG A 104 -9.52 23.89 -41.21
CA ARG A 104 -8.55 22.79 -41.40
C ARG A 104 -7.49 22.94 -40.30
N ILE A 105 -6.91 21.89 -39.75
CA ILE A 105 -5.58 21.33 -40.09
C ILE A 105 -5.38 20.25 -38.99
N GLY A 106 -5.16 18.96 -39.26
CA GLY A 106 -4.15 18.47 -40.17
C GLY A 106 -2.75 18.77 -39.63
N ILE A 107 -2.50 18.69 -38.31
CA ILE A 107 -1.17 18.97 -37.76
C ILE A 107 -0.35 17.69 -37.75
N GLU A 108 0.52 17.64 -38.75
CA GLU A 108 1.70 16.80 -38.90
C GLU A 108 2.25 16.36 -37.54
N SER A 109 2.11 15.07 -37.29
CA SER A 109 2.64 14.42 -36.09
C SER A 109 4.15 14.48 -36.16
N LYS A 110 4.76 15.34 -35.33
CA LYS A 110 6.18 15.29 -35.05
C LYS A 110 6.50 13.89 -34.52
N ASN A 111 7.34 13.18 -35.28
CA ASN A 111 7.92 11.88 -34.97
C ASN A 111 8.58 11.91 -33.58
N TYR A 112 7.83 11.58 -32.54
CA TYR A 112 8.40 11.03 -31.31
C TYR A 112 8.31 9.52 -31.47
N LYS A 113 9.46 8.88 -31.73
CA LYS A 113 9.55 7.41 -31.66
C LYS A 113 9.41 7.01 -30.19
N SER A 114 8.18 6.93 -29.71
CA SER A 114 7.86 6.16 -28.51
C SER A 114 7.85 4.69 -28.93
N ASP A 115 8.89 3.96 -28.57
CA ASP A 115 9.03 2.51 -28.78
C ASP A 115 8.08 1.68 -27.88
N ASP A 116 6.98 2.29 -27.46
CA ASP A 116 5.91 1.66 -26.70
C ASP A 116 4.94 1.04 -27.69
N LYS A 117 5.18 -0.22 -28.03
CA LYS A 117 4.21 -1.04 -28.77
C LYS A 117 2.87 -1.00 -28.03
N LYS A 118 1.91 -0.24 -28.56
CA LYS A 118 0.57 -0.10 -27.97
C LYS A 118 -0.14 -1.45 -28.06
N LYS A 119 -0.44 -2.08 -26.92
CA LYS A 119 -1.29 -3.28 -26.88
C LYS A 119 -2.75 -2.95 -27.20
N CYS A 120 -3.41 -3.86 -27.89
CA CYS A 120 -4.84 -3.87 -28.12
C CYS A 120 -5.59 -3.86 -26.78
N TYR A 121 -6.40 -2.85 -26.54
CA TYR A 121 -7.23 -2.79 -25.32
C TYR A 121 -8.43 -3.76 -25.36
N ARG A 122 -8.69 -4.44 -26.49
CA ARG A 122 -9.77 -5.44 -26.60
C ARG A 122 -9.28 -6.88 -26.41
N CYS A 123 -8.20 -7.26 -27.10
CA CYS A 123 -7.66 -8.64 -27.05
C CYS A 123 -6.30 -8.76 -26.35
N GLY A 124 -5.69 -7.65 -25.93
CA GLY A 124 -4.38 -7.65 -25.26
C GLY A 124 -3.16 -7.87 -26.16
N SER A 125 -3.33 -8.15 -27.47
CA SER A 125 -2.23 -8.36 -28.42
C SER A 125 -1.40 -7.10 -28.66
N TYR A 126 -0.08 -7.23 -28.80
CA TYR A 126 0.84 -6.13 -29.16
C TYR A 126 1.00 -5.96 -30.69
N ASP A 127 0.57 -6.95 -31.46
CA ASP A 127 0.74 -6.99 -32.92
C ASP A 127 -0.45 -6.37 -33.66
N LEU A 128 -1.61 -6.31 -33.00
CA LEU A 128 -2.86 -5.82 -33.57
C LEU A 128 -3.34 -4.60 -32.80
N LEU A 129 -3.91 -3.63 -33.50
CA LEU A 129 -4.67 -2.56 -32.85
C LEU A 129 -6.13 -2.98 -32.65
N ALA A 130 -6.83 -2.33 -31.72
CA ALA A 130 -8.21 -2.68 -31.38
C ALA A 130 -9.22 -2.60 -32.55
N ASN A 131 -8.90 -1.80 -33.57
CA ASN A 131 -9.73 -1.65 -34.76
C ASN A 131 -9.32 -2.57 -35.93
N ASP A 132 -8.22 -3.33 -35.76
CA ASP A 132 -7.71 -4.23 -36.79
C ASP A 132 -8.73 -5.31 -37.16
N LYS A 133 -8.83 -5.65 -38.44
CA LYS A 133 -9.75 -6.68 -38.95
C LYS A 133 -9.41 -8.06 -38.39
N LEU A 134 -8.14 -8.30 -38.06
CA LEU A 134 -7.65 -9.55 -37.49
C LEU A 134 -7.81 -9.63 -35.97
N CYS A 135 -8.28 -8.56 -35.30
CA CYS A 135 -8.50 -8.58 -33.86
C CYS A 135 -9.67 -9.53 -33.51
N PRO A 136 -9.43 -10.63 -32.77
CA PRO A 136 -10.49 -11.62 -32.45
C PRO A 136 -11.58 -11.02 -31.56
N ALA A 137 -11.24 -10.03 -30.73
CA ALA A 137 -12.17 -9.32 -29.84
C ALA A 137 -12.86 -8.10 -30.52
N LYS A 138 -12.77 -7.96 -31.84
CA LYS A 138 -13.40 -6.83 -32.55
C LYS A 138 -14.93 -6.86 -32.51
N LYS A 139 -15.52 -8.05 -32.57
CA LYS A 139 -16.98 -8.24 -32.65
C LYS A 139 -17.63 -8.64 -31.32
N GLN A 140 -16.85 -8.81 -30.26
CA GLN A 140 -17.39 -9.06 -28.93
C GLN A 140 -17.76 -7.69 -28.31
N LYS A 141 -19.06 -7.48 -28.11
CA LYS A 141 -19.66 -6.39 -27.34
C LYS A 141 -20.17 -6.98 -26.04
#